data_AF-A0A8S4QMP4-F1
#
_entry.id   AF-A0A8S4QMP4-F1
#
_cell.length_a   1.000
_cell.length_b   1.000
_cell.length_c   1.000
_cell.angle_alpha   90.00
_cell.angle_beta   90.00
_cell.angle_gamma   90.00
#
_symmetry.space_group_name_H-M   'P 1'
#
loop_
_entity.id
_entity.type
_entity.pdbx_description
1 polymer ?
#
loop_
_entity_poly.entity_id
_entity_poly.type
_entity_poly.pdbx_seq_one_letter_code
_entity_poly.pdbx_strand_id
1 'polypeptide(L)'
;MNASPEIGDYNATEHQPNYLSELCLIPKQTAEDERRIRELHKLHRGQSPADAEANFLEHAKRLDCYGVESHPAKDYHGKDIFIGVTSIGIVVFQNSTRVNTFSWSKIVKISFKKKQFFIQL
;
A
#
# COMPACT_ATOMS: atom_id res chain seq x y z
N MET A 1 -0.74 -8.99 -5.04
CA MET A 1 0.09 -8.70 -6.22
C MET A 1 -0.16 -9.84 -7.18
N ASN A 2 -1.11 -9.61 -8.06
CA ASN A 2 -1.87 -10.64 -8.75
C ASN A 2 -1.78 -10.33 -10.24
N ALA A 3 -1.19 -11.26 -10.98
CA ALA A 3 -1.20 -11.30 -12.44
C ALA A 3 -2.57 -11.72 -13.02
N SER A 4 -3.58 -11.89 -12.18
CA SER A 4 -4.88 -12.45 -12.55
C SER A 4 -5.86 -11.50 -13.26
N PRO A 5 -5.90 -10.17 -13.01
CA PRO A 5 -6.87 -9.31 -13.69
C PRO A 5 -6.57 -9.13 -15.18
N GLU A 6 -5.29 -9.09 -15.57
CA GLU A 6 -4.87 -8.77 -16.94
C GLU A 6 -4.73 -10.00 -17.86
N ILE A 7 -4.62 -11.21 -17.30
CA ILE A 7 -4.19 -12.41 -18.06
C ILE A 7 -5.17 -13.60 -17.93
N GLY A 8 -6.15 -13.54 -17.01
CA GLY A 8 -7.16 -14.60 -16.85
C GLY A 8 -6.62 -15.88 -16.23
N ASP A 9 -7.31 -17.01 -16.42
CA ASP A 9 -6.95 -18.30 -15.82
C ASP A 9 -5.58 -18.81 -16.30
N TYR A 10 -4.82 -19.43 -15.40
CA TYR A 10 -3.53 -20.05 -15.76
C TYR A 10 -3.68 -21.13 -16.84
N ASN A 11 -3.25 -20.82 -18.06
CA ASN A 11 -3.02 -21.73 -19.16
C ASN A 11 -1.52 -22.09 -19.30
N ALA A 12 -1.16 -23.36 -19.12
CA ALA A 12 0.23 -23.82 -19.20
C ALA A 12 0.84 -23.69 -20.62
N THR A 13 0.01 -23.50 -21.65
CA THR A 13 0.43 -23.36 -23.05
C THR A 13 0.79 -21.90 -23.40
N GLU A 14 0.17 -20.93 -22.73
CA GLU A 14 0.38 -19.48 -22.96
C GLU A 14 1.28 -18.84 -21.91
N HIS A 15 1.25 -19.33 -20.67
CA HIS A 15 2.04 -18.81 -19.56
C HIS A 15 3.41 -19.48 -19.47
N GLN A 16 4.31 -19.09 -20.39
CA GLN A 16 5.74 -19.38 -20.34
C GLN A 16 6.36 -18.87 -19.01
N PRO A 17 7.43 -19.46 -18.47
CA PRO A 17 7.93 -19.12 -17.13
C PRO A 17 8.18 -17.61 -16.88
N ASN A 18 8.53 -16.87 -17.90
CA ASN A 18 8.85 -15.45 -17.88
C ASN A 18 7.63 -14.51 -17.98
N TYR A 19 6.40 -15.01 -18.08
CA TYR A 19 5.20 -14.16 -18.27
C TYR A 19 4.97 -13.15 -17.13
N LEU A 20 5.49 -13.42 -15.93
CA LEU A 20 5.40 -12.52 -14.78
C LEU A 20 6.49 -11.44 -14.76
N SER A 21 7.57 -11.63 -15.53
CA SER A 21 8.72 -10.71 -15.55
C SER A 21 8.38 -9.40 -16.25
N GLU A 22 7.40 -9.41 -17.17
CA GLU A 22 6.94 -8.21 -17.89
C GLU A 22 5.99 -7.33 -17.06
N LEU A 23 5.35 -7.89 -16.03
CA LEU A 23 4.34 -7.21 -15.20
C LEU A 23 4.93 -6.35 -14.07
N CYS A 24 6.22 -6.47 -13.76
CA CYS A 24 6.92 -5.72 -12.71
C CYS A 24 6.10 -5.55 -11.40
N LEU A 25 5.62 -6.67 -10.86
CA LEU A 25 4.67 -6.70 -9.75
C LEU A 25 5.27 -6.24 -8.41
N ILE A 26 6.60 -6.33 -8.25
CA ILE A 26 7.30 -5.97 -7.01
C ILE A 26 8.52 -5.09 -7.35
N PRO A 27 8.79 -4.02 -6.58
CA PRO A 27 10.06 -3.31 -6.67
C PRO A 27 11.22 -4.29 -6.39
N LYS A 28 12.14 -4.46 -7.35
CA LYS A 28 13.22 -5.47 -7.30
C LYS A 28 12.71 -6.92 -7.30
N GLN A 29 11.74 -7.22 -8.16
CA GLN A 29 11.22 -8.57 -8.38
C GLN A 29 12.33 -9.60 -8.58
N THR A 30 12.31 -10.67 -7.77
CA THR A 30 13.26 -11.78 -7.88
C THR A 30 12.60 -13.01 -8.49
N ALA A 31 13.41 -13.95 -9.01
CA ALA A 31 12.91 -15.22 -9.56
C ALA A 31 12.16 -16.08 -8.51
N GLU A 32 12.48 -15.91 -7.21
CA GLU A 32 11.77 -16.61 -6.13
C GLU A 32 10.38 -16.03 -5.90
N ASP A 33 10.23 -14.71 -6.04
CA ASP A 33 8.94 -14.02 -5.96
C ASP A 33 8.04 -14.41 -7.13
N GLU A 34 8.59 -14.45 -8.35
CA GLU A 34 7.86 -14.92 -9.53
C GLU A 34 7.37 -16.36 -9.37
N ARG A 35 8.20 -17.24 -8.79
CA ARG A 35 7.79 -18.61 -8.49
C ARG A 35 6.63 -18.63 -7.48
N ARG A 36 6.71 -17.88 -6.39
CA ARG A 36 5.61 -17.79 -5.40
C ARG A 36 4.32 -17.25 -6.03
N ILE A 37 4.42 -16.19 -6.83
CA ILE A 37 3.29 -15.58 -7.51
C ILE A 37 2.65 -16.58 -8.49
N ARG A 38 3.45 -17.35 -9.23
CA ARG A 38 2.95 -18.38 -10.14
C ARG A 38 2.24 -19.52 -9.42
N GLU A 39 2.79 -20.00 -8.31
CA GLU A 39 2.15 -21.05 -7.52
C GLU A 39 0.82 -20.56 -6.91
N LEU A 40 0.78 -19.32 -6.45
CA LEU A 40 -0.47 -18.68 -6.03
C LEU A 40 -1.44 -18.51 -7.20
N HIS A 41 -0.96 -18.16 -8.40
CA HIS A 41 -1.80 -18.01 -9.58
C HIS A 41 -2.50 -19.32 -9.96
N LYS A 42 -1.79 -20.45 -9.89
CA LYS A 42 -2.37 -21.78 -10.12
C LYS A 42 -3.47 -22.14 -9.13
N LEU A 43 -3.41 -21.63 -7.90
CA LEU A 43 -4.37 -21.92 -6.83
C LEU A 43 -5.69 -21.14 -6.98
N HIS A 44 -5.69 -20.00 -7.69
CA HIS A 44 -6.87 -19.14 -7.85
C HIS A 44 -7.66 -19.41 -9.14
N ARG A 45 -7.54 -20.62 -9.70
CA ARG A 45 -8.24 -21.02 -10.93
C ARG A 45 -9.76 -20.97 -10.74
N GLY A 46 -10.48 -20.28 -11.62
CA GLY A 46 -11.92 -20.10 -11.53
C GLY A 46 -12.39 -18.92 -10.66
N GLN A 47 -11.46 -18.11 -10.15
CA GLN A 47 -11.81 -16.83 -9.54
C GLN A 47 -12.11 -15.80 -10.63
N SER A 48 -13.24 -15.08 -10.52
CA SER A 48 -13.54 -14.00 -11.47
C SER A 48 -12.53 -12.85 -11.32
N PRO A 49 -12.22 -12.10 -12.39
CA PRO A 49 -11.33 -10.95 -12.30
C PRO A 49 -11.77 -9.93 -11.24
N ALA A 50 -13.09 -9.73 -11.09
CA ALA A 50 -13.68 -8.84 -10.10
C ALA A 50 -13.41 -9.32 -8.66
N ASP A 51 -13.54 -10.63 -8.40
CA ASP A 51 -13.24 -11.20 -7.08
C ASP A 51 -11.73 -11.15 -6.78
N ALA A 52 -10.89 -11.37 -7.79
CA ALA A 52 -9.44 -11.26 -7.65
C ALA A 52 -9.00 -9.83 -7.30
N GLU A 53 -9.59 -8.82 -7.95
CA GLU A 53 -9.36 -7.41 -7.66
C GLU A 53 -9.87 -7.03 -6.26
N ALA A 54 -11.09 -7.45 -5.90
CA ALA A 54 -11.66 -7.18 -4.59
C ALA A 54 -10.79 -7.75 -3.45
N ASN A 55 -10.34 -9.00 -3.58
CA ASN A 55 -9.43 -9.61 -2.61
C ASN A 55 -8.09 -8.87 -2.52
N PHE A 56 -7.54 -8.44 -3.65
CA PHE A 56 -6.31 -7.64 -3.64
C PHE A 56 -6.48 -6.34 -2.88
N LEU A 57 -7.54 -5.58 -3.16
CA LEU A 57 -7.84 -4.33 -2.46
C LEU A 57 -8.09 -4.58 -0.96
N GLU A 58 -8.70 -5.70 -0.61
CA GLU A 58 -8.93 -6.08 0.79
C GLU A 58 -7.64 -6.37 1.56
N HIS A 59 -6.63 -6.94 0.90
CA HIS A 59 -5.31 -7.12 1.48
C HIS A 59 -4.50 -5.83 1.47
N ALA A 60 -4.53 -5.08 0.36
CA ALA A 60 -3.77 -3.85 0.21
C ALA A 60 -4.19 -2.79 1.23
N LYS A 61 -5.50 -2.63 1.48
CA LYS A 61 -6.02 -1.66 2.48
C LYS A 61 -5.56 -1.92 3.92
N ARG A 62 -5.05 -3.12 4.23
CA ARG A 62 -4.54 -3.47 5.57
C ARG A 62 -3.10 -3.01 5.79
N LEU A 63 -2.39 -2.62 4.73
CA LEU A 63 -1.03 -2.09 4.85
C LEU A 63 -1.08 -0.71 5.49
N ASP A 64 -0.25 -0.48 6.51
CA ASP A 64 -0.20 0.80 7.23
C ASP A 64 0.16 2.01 6.35
N CYS A 65 0.77 1.76 5.18
CA CYS A 65 1.15 2.77 4.19
C CYS A 65 0.18 2.84 2.99
N TYR A 66 -0.91 2.07 2.97
CA TYR A 66 -1.86 2.09 1.87
C TYR A 66 -2.64 3.40 1.85
N GLY A 67 -2.54 4.12 0.73
CA GLY A 67 -3.21 5.42 0.56
C GLY A 67 -2.67 6.51 1.47
N VAL A 68 -1.46 6.35 2.02
CA VAL A 68 -0.82 7.36 2.86
C VAL A 68 -0.03 8.34 2.00
N GLU A 69 -0.45 9.59 1.95
CA GLU A 69 0.38 10.68 1.43
C GLU A 69 1.28 11.20 2.54
N SER A 70 2.59 10.92 2.46
CA SER A 70 3.55 11.26 3.51
C SER A 70 4.33 12.54 3.19
N HIS A 71 4.40 13.46 4.16
CA HIS A 71 5.18 14.69 4.09
C HIS A 71 6.25 14.72 5.19
N PRO A 72 7.52 15.05 4.87
CA PRO A 72 8.57 15.20 5.87
C PRO A 72 8.31 16.45 6.72
N ALA A 73 8.48 16.31 8.03
CA ALA A 73 8.33 17.39 9.00
C ALA A 73 9.29 17.21 10.18
N LYS A 74 9.32 18.18 11.09
CA LYS A 74 10.03 18.09 12.35
C LYS A 74 9.05 18.24 13.50
N ASP A 75 9.24 17.46 14.56
CA ASP A 75 8.50 17.66 15.80
C ASP A 75 8.99 18.91 16.56
N TYR A 76 8.38 19.18 17.71
CA TYR A 76 8.74 20.33 18.55
C TYR A 76 10.15 20.24 19.14
N HIS A 77 10.74 19.04 19.19
CA HIS A 77 12.13 18.80 19.61
C HIS A 77 13.12 18.84 18.43
N GLY A 78 12.65 19.07 17.21
CA GLY A 78 13.47 19.10 16.00
C GLY A 78 13.79 17.74 15.39
N LYS A 79 13.19 16.66 15.90
CA LYS A 79 13.37 15.30 15.37
C LYS A 79 12.57 15.13 14.08
N ASP A 80 13.20 14.49 13.11
CA ASP A 80 12.56 14.22 11.83
C ASP A 80 11.42 13.21 11.98
N ILE A 81 10.28 13.58 11.43
CA ILE A 81 9.03 12.81 11.42
C ILE A 81 8.43 12.86 10.02
N PHE A 82 7.51 11.95 9.74
CA PHE A 82 6.64 12.02 8.57
C PHE A 82 5.20 12.18 9.01
N ILE A 83 4.50 13.12 8.39
CA ILE A 83 3.07 13.31 8.57
C ILE A 83 2.38 12.63 7.38
N GLY A 84 1.64 11.57 7.66
CA GLY A 84 0.84 10.84 6.68
C GLY A 84 -0.62 11.32 6.71
N VAL A 85 -1.20 11.60 5.56
CA VAL A 85 -2.64 11.85 5.41
C VAL A 85 -3.31 10.57 4.92
N THR A 86 -4.37 10.14 5.60
CA THR A 86 -5.07 8.87 5.34
C THR A 86 -6.58 9.05 5.41
N SER A 87 -7.35 8.07 4.94
CA SER A 87 -8.81 8.09 5.03
C SER A 87 -9.34 8.13 6.48
N ILE A 88 -8.58 7.61 7.45
CA ILE A 88 -8.99 7.57 8.87
C ILE A 88 -8.56 8.81 9.67
N GLY A 89 -7.55 9.55 9.19
CA GLY A 89 -6.98 10.68 9.91
C GLY A 89 -5.59 11.09 9.45
N ILE A 90 -4.96 11.94 10.26
CA ILE A 90 -3.54 12.30 10.13
C ILE A 90 -2.71 11.36 11.01
N VAL A 91 -1.73 10.70 10.41
CA VAL A 91 -0.83 9.74 11.07
C VAL A 91 0.54 10.37 11.19
N VAL A 92 1.23 10.15 12.30
CA VAL A 92 2.63 10.58 12.48
C VAL A 92 3.51 9.35 12.54
N PHE A 93 4.55 9.34 11.71
CA PHE A 93 5.57 8.32 11.68
C PHE A 93 6.91 8.89 12.15
N GLN A 94 7.65 8.08 12.89
CA GLN A 94 9.00 8.39 13.34
C GLN A 94 9.84 7.14 13.15
N ASN A 95 10.99 7.25 12.48
CA ASN A 95 11.83 6.10 12.12
C ASN A 95 11.04 4.96 11.46
N SER A 96 10.17 5.30 10.50
CA SER A 96 9.27 4.36 9.79
C SER A 96 8.26 3.62 10.69
N THR A 97 8.11 4.02 11.95
CA THR A 97 7.13 3.45 12.89
C THR A 97 6.02 4.45 13.14
N ARG A 98 4.76 4.01 13.08
CA ARG A 98 3.60 4.84 13.41
C ARG A 98 3.60 5.15 14.91
N VAL A 99 3.74 6.43 15.26
CA VAL A 99 3.77 6.89 16.67
C VAL A 99 2.46 7.50 17.13
N ASN A 100 1.67 8.10 16.22
CA ASN A 100 0.39 8.70 16.60
C ASN A 100 -0.62 8.70 15.45
N THR A 101 -1.90 8.80 15.78
CA THR A 101 -3.00 8.91 14.81
C THR A 101 -4.08 9.85 15.33
N PHE A 102 -4.31 10.92 14.59
CA PHE A 102 -5.34 11.92 14.85
C PHE A 102 -6.52 11.65 13.91
N SER A 103 -7.59 11.05 14.44
CA SER A 103 -8.79 10.76 13.66
C SER A 103 -9.47 12.05 13.21
N TRP A 104 -9.99 12.09 11.97
CA TRP A 104 -10.77 13.23 11.47
C TRP A 104 -11.91 13.64 12.40
N SER A 105 -12.59 12.66 13.01
CA SER A 105 -13.68 12.89 13.98
C SER A 105 -13.25 13.68 15.23
N LYS A 106 -11.96 13.62 15.57
CA LYS A 106 -11.38 14.30 16.72
C LYS A 106 -10.67 15.59 16.34
N ILE A 107 -10.54 15.94 15.06
CA ILE A 107 -9.81 17.15 14.65
C ILE A 107 -10.82 18.29 14.51
N VAL A 108 -10.71 19.29 15.37
CA VAL A 108 -11.56 20.49 15.33
C VAL A 108 -11.04 21.49 14.30
N LYS A 109 -9.71 21.65 14.20
CA LYS A 109 -9.10 22.64 13.32
C LYS A 109 -7.70 22.23 12.88
N ILE A 110 -7.40 22.48 11.60
CA ILE A 110 -6.05 22.38 11.04
C ILE A 110 -5.62 23.78 10.63
N SER A 111 -4.41 24.17 11.01
CA SER A 111 -3.87 25.46 10.62
C SER A 111 -2.38 25.40 10.34
N PHE A 112 -1.92 26.30 9.48
CA PHE A 112 -0.53 26.42 9.11
C PHE A 112 -0.10 27.88 9.22
N LYS A 113 0.98 28.14 9.97
CA LYS A 113 1.53 29.48 10.13
C LYS A 113 3.04 29.44 9.92
N LYS A 114 3.52 30.17 8.91
CA LYS A 114 4.91 30.18 8.46
C LYS A 114 5.41 28.78 8.05
N LYS A 115 6.04 28.04 8.96
CA LYS A 115 6.55 26.67 8.77
C LYS A 115 6.08 25.72 9.88
N GLN A 116 5.05 26.12 10.61
CA GLN A 116 4.48 25.36 11.71
C GLN A 116 3.10 24.87 11.32
N PHE A 117 2.92 23.55 11.43
CA PHE A 117 1.66 22.86 11.20
C PHE A 117 1.02 22.55 12.55
N PHE A 118 -0.25 22.92 12.71
CA PHE A 118 -0.99 22.76 13.96
C PHE A 118 -2.26 21.95 13.73
N ILE A 119 -2.46 20.95 14.59
CA ILE A 119 -3.70 20.19 14.70
C ILE A 119 -4.31 20.53 16.07
N GLN A 120 -5.55 21.01 16.05
CA GLN A 120 -6.37 21.17 17.25
C GLN A 120 -7.36 20.01 17.31
N LEU A 121 -7.40 19.32 18.45
CA LEU A 121 -8.35 18.26 18.75
C LEU A 121 -9.59 18.78 19.50
#